data_AF-A0AAW6U7I0-F1
#
_entry.id   AF-A0AAW6U7I0-F1
#
_cell.length_a   1.000
_cell.length_b   1.000
_cell.length_c   1.000
_cell.angle_alpha   90.00
_cell.angle_beta   90.00
_cell.angle_gamma   90.00
#
_symmetry.space_group_name_H-M   'P 1'
#
loop_
_entity.id
_entity.type
_entity.pdbx_description
1 polymer ?
#
loop_
_entity_poly.entity_id
_entity_poly.type
_entity_poly.pdbx_seq_one_letter_code
_entity_poly.pdbx_strand_id
1 'polypeptide(L)'
;MPKLFKTTSANMSFVQKKNLYDEYKSAVKQGFIAGPAVSFNEFISTPNFDMMVDMKCLHCGYALRVNFSGYAHFMDTEGAAFPIDVCSHCGKLQFVPLDIYNKLID
;
A
#
# COMPACT_ATOMS: atom_id res chain seq x y z
N MET A 1 1.13 -15.76 9.39
CA MET A 1 2.44 -15.47 10.03
C MET A 1 2.35 -14.14 10.77
N PRO A 2 3.16 -13.89 11.82
CA PRO A 2 3.17 -12.59 12.48
C PRO A 2 3.82 -11.54 11.57
N LYS A 3 3.16 -10.38 11.47
CA LYS A 3 3.65 -9.20 10.76
C LYS A 3 4.91 -8.66 11.43
N LEU A 4 5.99 -8.39 10.68
CA LEU A 4 7.28 -7.97 11.22
C LEU A 4 7.57 -6.46 11.11
N PHE A 5 6.58 -5.67 10.72
CA PHE A 5 6.67 -4.23 10.47
C PHE A 5 5.44 -3.48 11.00
N LYS A 6 5.56 -2.16 11.16
CA LYS A 6 4.49 -1.29 11.64
C LYS A 6 3.65 -0.74 10.48
N THR A 7 2.38 -0.51 10.77
CA THR A 7 1.51 0.35 9.96
C THR A 7 0.92 1.44 10.84
N THR A 8 0.51 2.54 10.23
CA THR A 8 -0.17 3.64 10.90
C THR A 8 -1.54 3.85 10.26
N SER A 9 -2.56 4.13 11.06
CA SER A 9 -3.86 4.53 10.52
C SER A 9 -3.81 5.99 10.10
N ALA A 10 -4.26 6.27 8.88
CA ALA A 10 -4.45 7.61 8.36
C ALA A 10 -5.84 8.12 8.77
N ASN A 11 -5.87 9.17 9.58
CA ASN A 11 -7.12 9.86 9.89
C ASN A 11 -7.57 10.71 8.67
N MET A 12 -8.36 10.09 7.79
CA MET A 12 -8.88 10.72 6.59
C MET A 12 -10.25 11.35 6.83
N SER A 13 -10.39 12.62 6.47
CA SER A 13 -11.67 13.31 6.35
C SER A 13 -12.56 12.67 5.28
N PHE A 14 -13.86 12.93 5.36
CA PHE A 14 -14.82 12.49 4.33
C PHE A 14 -14.44 12.99 2.92
N VAL A 15 -13.96 14.23 2.80
CA VAL A 15 -13.53 14.81 1.52
C VAL A 15 -12.33 14.05 0.94
N GLN A 16 -11.33 13.71 1.77
CA GLN A 16 -10.19 12.92 1.31
C GLN A 16 -10.62 11.53 0.83
N LYS A 17 -11.51 10.85 1.56
CA LYS A 17 -12.06 9.54 1.13
C LYS A 17 -12.81 9.65 -0.19
N LYS A 18 -13.59 10.73 -0.38
CA LYS A 18 -14.31 10.98 -1.62
C LYS A 18 -13.35 11.21 -2.81
N ASN A 19 -12.29 11.99 -2.61
CA ASN A 19 -11.28 12.22 -3.65
C ASN A 19 -10.60 10.90 -4.07
N LEU A 20 -10.22 10.07 -3.11
CA LEU A 20 -9.65 8.73 -3.40
C LEU A 20 -10.63 7.85 -4.17
N TYR A 21 -11.93 7.91 -3.85
CA TYR A 21 -12.94 7.17 -4.59
C TYR A 21 -13.14 7.71 -6.01
N ASP A 22 -13.02 9.03 -6.22
CA ASP A 22 -13.06 9.63 -7.55
C ASP A 22 -11.85 9.21 -8.41
N GLU A 23 -10.66 9.14 -7.82
CA GLU A 23 -9.45 8.57 -8.45
C GLU A 23 -9.64 7.10 -8.82
N TYR A 24 -10.15 6.28 -7.88
CA TYR A 24 -10.48 4.88 -8.12
C TYR A 24 -11.43 4.69 -9.31
N LYS A 25 -12.55 5.44 -9.35
CA LYS A 25 -13.50 5.38 -10.48
C LYS A 25 -12.85 5.78 -11.79
N SER A 26 -11.97 6.78 -11.76
CA SER A 26 -11.23 7.22 -12.94
C SER A 26 -10.31 6.10 -13.46
N ALA A 27 -9.61 5.41 -12.57
CA ALA A 27 -8.75 4.28 -12.91
C ALA A 27 -9.54 3.09 -13.48
N VAL A 28 -10.72 2.79 -12.93
CA VAL A 28 -11.64 1.79 -13.49
C VAL A 28 -12.09 2.17 -14.90
N LYS A 29 -12.51 3.43 -15.11
CA LYS A 29 -12.95 3.91 -16.43
C LYS A 29 -11.85 3.85 -17.49
N GLN A 30 -10.60 4.05 -17.08
CA GLN A 30 -9.42 3.98 -17.94
C GLN A 30 -8.92 2.54 -18.16
N GLY A 31 -9.52 1.54 -17.50
CA GLY A 31 -9.14 0.13 -17.64
C GLY A 31 -7.91 -0.28 -16.85
N PHE A 32 -7.41 0.57 -15.94
CA PHE A 32 -6.29 0.22 -15.05
C PHE A 32 -6.70 -0.71 -13.91
N ILE A 33 -7.99 -0.69 -13.54
CA ILE A 33 -8.58 -1.59 -12.55
C ILE A 33 -9.68 -2.39 -13.24
N ALA A 34 -9.63 -3.71 -13.07
CA ALA A 34 -10.59 -4.62 -13.68
C ALA A 34 -11.97 -4.56 -13.03
N GLY A 35 -13.01 -4.74 -13.84
CA GLY A 35 -14.40 -4.85 -13.39
C GLY A 35 -15.12 -3.50 -13.25
N PRO A 36 -16.43 -3.54 -12.92
CA PRO A 36 -17.19 -2.33 -12.64
C PRO A 36 -16.72 -1.68 -11.33
N ALA A 37 -16.86 -0.36 -11.23
CA ALA A 37 -16.56 0.34 -9.99
C ALA A 37 -17.55 -0.08 -8.90
N VAL A 38 -17.03 -0.45 -7.73
CA VAL A 38 -17.85 -0.72 -6.53
C VAL A 38 -18.42 0.58 -5.96
N SER A 39 -19.40 0.48 -5.06
CA SER A 39 -19.96 1.66 -4.39
C SER A 39 -18.95 2.35 -3.45
N PHE A 40 -19.18 3.62 -3.12
CA PHE A 40 -18.33 4.37 -2.18
C PHE A 40 -18.20 3.66 -0.83
N ASN A 41 -19.31 3.13 -0.29
CA ASN A 41 -19.32 2.46 1.00
C ASN A 41 -18.52 1.16 0.96
N GLU A 42 -18.64 0.37 -0.11
CA GLU A 42 -17.83 -0.83 -0.29
C GLU A 42 -16.34 -0.48 -0.41
N PHE A 43 -16.01 0.56 -1.19
CA PHE A 43 -14.63 1.04 -1.36
C PHE A 43 -13.99 1.41 -0.02
N ILE A 44 -14.63 2.26 0.80
CA ILE A 44 -14.06 2.68 2.08
C ILE A 44 -14.11 1.60 3.17
N SER A 45 -14.91 0.55 2.97
CA SER A 45 -14.99 -0.61 3.88
C SER A 45 -13.94 -1.68 3.56
N THR A 46 -13.09 -1.44 2.56
CA THR A 46 -11.98 -2.34 2.22
C THR A 46 -11.10 -2.55 3.45
N PRO A 47 -10.76 -3.80 3.81
CA PRO A 47 -9.84 -4.08 4.91
C PRO A 47 -8.52 -3.32 4.73
N ASN A 48 -8.03 -2.70 5.80
CA ASN A 48 -6.80 -1.89 5.81
C ASN A 48 -6.84 -0.65 4.90
N PHE A 49 -8.02 -0.19 4.47
CA PHE A 49 -8.18 0.99 3.61
C PHE A 49 -7.45 2.23 4.11
N ASP A 50 -7.44 2.46 5.42
CA ASP A 50 -6.80 3.61 6.06
C ASP A 50 -5.41 3.30 6.59
N MET A 51 -4.90 2.08 6.41
CA MET A 51 -3.59 1.69 6.92
C MET A 51 -2.50 2.10 5.94
N MET A 52 -1.47 2.76 6.45
CA MET A 52 -0.31 3.20 5.70
C MET A 52 0.94 2.46 6.19
N VAL A 53 1.89 2.27 5.29
CA VAL A 53 3.22 1.74 5.60
C VAL A 53 4.27 2.68 5.01
N ASP A 54 5.28 3.01 5.82
CA ASP A 54 6.47 3.71 5.36
C ASP A 54 7.41 2.69 4.73
N MET A 55 7.72 2.86 3.45
CA MET A 55 8.59 1.98 2.67
C MET A 55 9.89 2.71 2.32
N LYS A 56 10.99 1.96 2.25
CA LYS A 56 12.31 2.48 1.88
C LYS A 56 13.07 1.47 1.01
N CYS A 57 13.79 1.98 0.02
CA CYS A 57 14.54 1.15 -0.91
C CYS A 57 15.92 0.82 -0.35
N LEU A 58 16.25 -0.48 -0.24
CA LEU A 58 17.58 -0.95 0.18
C LEU A 58 18.69 -0.51 -0.80
N HIS A 59 18.36 -0.34 -2.09
CA HIS A 59 19.33 0.02 -3.12
C HIS A 59 19.68 1.52 -3.12
N CYS A 60 18.68 2.38 -3.24
CA CYS A 60 18.88 3.81 -3.49
C CYS A 60 18.41 4.72 -2.35
N GLY A 61 17.92 4.16 -1.24
CA GLY A 61 17.49 4.90 -0.06
C GLY A 61 16.20 5.72 -0.22
N TYR A 62 15.58 5.73 -1.41
CA TYR A 62 14.30 6.40 -1.66
C TYR A 62 13.23 5.89 -0.68
N ALA A 63 12.42 6.80 -0.14
CA ALA A 63 11.37 6.50 0.82
C ALA A 63 10.03 7.06 0.35
N LEU A 64 8.96 6.29 0.58
CA LEU A 64 7.59 6.67 0.26
C LEU A 64 6.62 6.05 1.26
N ARG A 65 5.61 6.81 1.66
CA ARG A 65 4.47 6.30 2.42
C ARG A 65 3.39 5.82 1.45
N VAL A 66 2.97 4.57 1.59
CA VAL A 66 2.02 3.91 0.67
C VAL A 66 0.88 3.25 1.45
N ASN A 67 -0.25 3.02 0.78
CA ASN A 67 -1.41 2.38 1.38
C ASN A 67 -1.16 0.86 1.53
N PHE A 68 -1.44 0.32 2.70
CA PHE A 68 -1.17 -1.08 3.03
C PHE A 68 -2.21 -2.06 2.45
N SER A 69 -3.43 -1.62 2.15
CA SER A 69 -4.48 -2.50 1.61
C SER A 69 -4.05 -3.27 0.36
N GLY A 70 -3.28 -2.63 -0.53
CA GLY A 70 -2.75 -3.27 -1.75
C GLY A 70 -1.76 -4.40 -1.47
N TYR A 71 -1.00 -4.31 -0.38
CA TYR A 71 -0.03 -5.34 0.01
C TYR A 71 -0.65 -6.45 0.86
N ALA A 72 -1.67 -6.12 1.66
CA ALA A 72 -2.27 -7.06 2.61
C ALA A 72 -2.75 -8.34 1.93
N HIS A 73 -3.48 -8.21 0.81
CA HIS A 73 -4.00 -9.36 0.07
C HIS A 73 -2.89 -10.28 -0.48
N PHE A 74 -1.83 -9.69 -1.03
CA PHE A 74 -0.67 -10.43 -1.53
C PHE A 74 0.04 -11.17 -0.39
N MET A 75 0.27 -10.48 0.73
CA MET A 75 0.93 -11.08 1.89
C MET A 75 0.15 -12.25 2.49
N ASP A 76 -1.17 -12.13 2.58
CA ASP A 76 -2.04 -13.19 3.08
C ASP A 76 -1.99 -14.43 2.19
N THR A 77 -1.91 -14.22 0.87
CA THR A 77 -1.85 -15.31 -0.13
C THR A 77 -0.49 -16.02 -0.13
N GLU A 78 0.60 -15.26 -0.10
CA GLU A 78 1.96 -15.80 -0.18
C GLU A 78 2.55 -16.20 1.18
N GLY A 79 1.82 -15.93 2.27
CA GLY A 79 2.32 -16.14 3.64
C GLY A 79 3.53 -15.28 3.98
N ALA A 80 3.69 -14.13 3.32
CA ALA A 80 4.83 -13.25 3.51
C ALA A 80 4.78 -12.54 4.87
N ALA A 81 5.95 -12.31 5.48
CA ALA A 81 6.06 -11.62 6.76
C ALA A 81 6.07 -10.08 6.64
N PHE A 82 6.40 -9.57 5.45
CA PHE A 82 6.42 -8.15 5.06
C PHE A 82 6.33 -8.02 3.53
N PRO A 83 5.86 -6.87 3.00
CA PRO A 83 5.83 -6.64 1.56
C PRO A 83 7.22 -6.36 0.98
N ILE A 84 7.46 -6.82 -0.24
CA ILE A 84 8.62 -6.47 -1.06
C ILE A 84 8.08 -5.99 -2.39
N ASP A 85 8.52 -4.81 -2.84
CA ASP A 85 8.02 -4.19 -4.05
C ASP A 85 9.16 -3.58 -4.89
N VAL A 86 8.82 -3.22 -6.13
CA VAL A 86 9.69 -2.49 -7.05
C VAL A 86 9.75 -1.03 -6.61
N CYS A 87 10.96 -0.53 -6.41
CA CYS A 87 11.18 0.88 -6.09
C CYS A 87 10.79 1.75 -7.30
N SER A 88 9.83 2.64 -7.12
CA SER A 88 9.38 3.59 -8.16
C SER A 88 10.47 4.57 -8.62
N HIS A 89 11.56 4.70 -7.85
CA HIS A 89 12.68 5.58 -8.19
C HIS A 89 13.80 4.90 -8.99
N CYS A 90 14.19 3.66 -8.63
CA CYS A 90 15.33 2.97 -9.27
C CYS A 90 14.97 1.66 -9.99
N GLY A 91 13.71 1.25 -9.96
CA GLY A 91 13.21 0.05 -10.63
C GLY A 91 13.69 -1.28 -10.03
N LYS A 92 14.37 -1.28 -8.88
CA LYS A 92 14.85 -2.50 -8.21
C LYS A 92 13.78 -3.06 -7.27
N LEU A 93 13.60 -4.39 -7.27
CA LEU A 93 12.75 -5.15 -6.34
C LEU A 93 13.39 -5.23 -4.94
N GLN A 94 13.53 -4.07 -4.31
CA GLN A 94 14.21 -3.89 -3.02
C GLN A 94 13.51 -2.80 -2.18
N PHE A 95 12.23 -2.56 -2.43
CA PHE A 95 11.42 -1.61 -1.67
C PHE A 95 10.69 -2.35 -0.55
N VAL A 96 11.08 -2.08 0.69
CA VAL A 96 10.63 -2.82 1.88
C VAL A 96 10.15 -1.86 2.97
N PRO A 97 9.40 -2.32 3.99
CA PRO A 97 9.01 -1.44 5.09
C PRO A 97 10.23 -0.85 5.81
N LEU A 98 10.12 0.40 6.26
CA LEU A 98 11.20 1.14 6.92
C LEU A 98 11.77 0.40 8.12
N ASP A 99 10.92 -0.25 8.93
CA ASP A 99 11.37 -1.04 10.08
C ASP A 99 12.23 -2.25 9.66
N ILE A 100 11.95 -2.84 8.49
CA ILE A 100 12.72 -3.94 7.92
C ILE A 100 14.03 -3.40 7.35
N TYR A 101 13.96 -2.28 6.62
CA TYR A 101 15.16 -1.59 6.11
C TYR A 101 16.17 -1.32 7.23
N ASN A 102 15.73 -0.75 8.35
CA ASN A 102 16.62 -0.42 9.47
C ASN A 102 17.25 -1.69 10.06
N LYS A 103 16.49 -2.78 10.22
CA LYS A 103 17.01 -4.07 10.73
C LYS A 103 18.02 -4.76 9.80
N LEU A 104 18.03 -4.45 8.50
CA LEU A 104 18.88 -5.11 7.51
C LEU A 104 20.18 -4.34 7.22
N ILE A 105 20.23 -3.06 7.57
CA ILE A 105 21.40 -2.20 7.34
C ILE A 105 22.20 -1.96 8.64
N ASP A 106 21.58 -2.19 9.79
CA ASP A 106 22.29 -2.39 11.07
C ASP A 106 23.10 -3.70 11.05
#